data_AF-A0A8H3YW25-F1
#
_entry.id   AF-A0A8H3YW25-F1
#
_cell.length_a   1.000
_cell.length_b   1.000
_cell.length_c   1.000
_cell.angle_alpha   90.00
_cell.angle_beta   90.00
_cell.angle_gamma   90.00
#
_symmetry.space_group_name_H-M   'P 1'
#
loop_
_entity.id
_entity.type
_entity.pdbx_description
1 polymer ?
#
loop_
_entity_poly.entity_id
_entity_poly.type
_entity_poly.pdbx_seq_one_letter_code
_entity_poly.pdbx_strand_id
1 'polypeptide(L)'
;MLSPLTVLALSSAVSAHFQLTVPYWRGDSFAANRSQWTYPCANVDQSNSSTNRTAWPLDGGSLLASFSHPWAYTYVNLGLGNAVTGFNISLVEGFNQTGNGTFCLGKTGRRVLEGLNLAEGQNGSVQVIQISHSGAALYNCADITFSSKATLLDEGVCRNGTGVGGVALQNAGTATAAGGNGTVAASKSSGADGGVRVKGCVVFGALVVGVGALIL
;
A
#
# COMPACT_ATOMS: atom_id res chain seq x y z
N MET A 1 -41.69 15.34 27.04
CA MET A 1 -41.13 13.98 26.88
C MET A 1 -39.95 14.09 25.94
N LEU A 2 -38.71 14.10 26.45
CA LEU A 2 -37.51 14.19 25.64
C LEU A 2 -37.09 12.78 25.22
N SER A 3 -37.02 12.52 23.92
CA SER A 3 -36.56 11.26 23.34
C SER A 3 -35.02 11.24 23.32
N PRO A 4 -34.33 10.29 23.96
CA PRO A 4 -32.89 10.17 23.89
C PRO A 4 -32.48 9.11 22.84
N LEU A 5 -31.23 9.24 22.37
CA LEU A 5 -30.46 8.31 21.54
C LEU A 5 -30.61 8.42 20.01
N THR A 6 -29.98 9.45 19.46
CA THR A 6 -29.26 9.33 18.18
C THR A 6 -27.76 9.26 18.49
N VAL A 7 -27.24 8.06 18.76
CA VAL A 7 -25.79 7.84 18.85
C VAL A 7 -25.25 7.76 17.43
N LEU A 8 -24.73 8.88 16.92
CA LEU A 8 -23.94 8.88 15.70
C LEU A 8 -22.60 8.22 16.04
N ALA A 9 -22.49 6.91 15.77
CA ALA A 9 -21.23 6.19 15.87
C ALA A 9 -20.28 6.71 14.79
N LEU A 10 -19.44 7.69 15.12
CA LEU A 10 -18.26 8.02 14.32
C LEU A 10 -17.26 6.89 14.50
N SER A 11 -17.39 5.85 13.68
CA SER A 11 -16.34 4.85 13.51
C SER A 11 -15.12 5.57 12.93
N SER A 12 -14.14 5.86 13.78
CA SER A 12 -12.84 6.35 13.37
C SER A 12 -12.18 5.27 12.52
N ALA A 13 -12.22 5.44 11.20
CA ALA A 13 -11.37 4.69 10.31
C ALA A 13 -9.92 5.03 10.68
N VAL A 14 -9.26 4.15 11.43
CA VAL A 14 -7.83 4.27 11.71
C VAL A 14 -7.12 3.99 10.39
N SER A 15 -6.85 5.06 9.63
CA SER A 15 -6.16 4.99 8.35
C SER A 15 -4.70 4.63 8.56
N ALA A 16 -4.21 3.63 7.82
CA ALA A 16 -2.84 3.12 7.87
C ALA A 16 -1.83 4.03 7.14
N HIS A 17 -1.84 5.33 7.41
CA HIS A 17 -0.94 6.25 6.74
C HIS A 17 0.53 5.89 6.95
N PHE A 18 1.36 6.19 5.97
CA PHE A 18 2.79 5.89 6.05
C PHE A 18 3.66 6.91 5.32
N GLN A 19 4.95 6.90 5.64
CA GLN A 19 5.97 7.75 5.04
C GLN A 19 7.09 6.90 4.46
N LEU A 20 7.55 7.23 3.25
CA LEU A 20 8.77 6.62 2.70
C LEU A 20 9.95 7.55 2.96
N THR A 21 10.94 7.03 3.68
CA THR A 21 12.20 7.73 3.94
C THR A 21 13.22 7.35 2.88
N VAL A 22 13.31 6.06 2.53
CA VAL A 22 14.21 5.55 1.47
C VAL A 22 13.44 4.54 0.61
N PRO A 23 13.44 4.67 -0.73
CA PRO A 23 13.79 5.91 -1.44
C PRO A 23 12.83 7.03 -1.00
N TYR A 24 13.29 8.28 -1.02
CA TYR A 24 12.48 9.39 -0.54
C TYR A 24 11.20 9.47 -1.36
N TRP A 25 10.04 9.54 -0.70
CA TRP A 25 8.77 9.71 -1.41
C TRP A 25 8.80 10.89 -2.38
N ARG A 26 8.04 10.77 -3.47
CA ARG A 26 7.85 11.79 -4.52
C ARG A 26 7.49 13.16 -3.94
N GLY A 27 6.86 13.17 -2.77
CA GLY A 27 6.59 14.37 -2.00
C GLY A 27 5.69 14.04 -0.82
N ASP A 28 5.54 15.01 0.08
CA ASP A 28 4.69 14.86 1.25
C ASP A 28 3.23 14.62 0.87
N SER A 29 2.72 13.41 1.14
CA SER A 29 1.35 13.01 0.84
C SER A 29 0.33 13.46 1.89
N PHE A 30 0.76 14.13 2.96
CA PHE A 30 -0.11 14.78 3.95
C PHE A 30 -0.36 16.26 3.67
N ALA A 31 0.38 16.85 2.73
CA ALA A 31 0.16 18.25 2.38
C ALA A 31 -1.22 18.47 1.74
N ALA A 32 -1.69 19.72 1.73
CA ALA A 32 -3.01 20.08 1.20
C ALA A 32 -3.20 19.56 -0.25
N ASN A 33 -4.42 19.10 -0.55
CA ASN A 33 -4.80 18.50 -1.84
C ASN A 33 -4.07 17.20 -2.21
N ARG A 34 -3.38 16.56 -1.26
CA ARG A 34 -2.79 15.24 -1.41
C ARG A 34 -3.46 14.26 -0.47
N SER A 35 -3.49 13.00 -0.86
CA SER A 35 -4.18 11.97 -0.10
C SER A 35 -3.65 10.62 -0.51
N GLN A 36 -3.15 9.85 0.44
CA GLN A 36 -2.67 8.49 0.19
C GLN A 36 -3.76 7.56 -0.34
N TRP A 37 -5.04 7.90 -0.21
CA TRP A 37 -6.15 7.16 -0.83
C TRP A 37 -6.22 7.33 -2.35
N THR A 38 -5.53 8.32 -2.91
CA THR A 38 -5.54 8.61 -4.33
C THR A 38 -4.45 7.82 -5.06
N TYR A 39 -4.88 6.84 -5.86
CA TYR A 39 -4.00 6.11 -6.76
C TYR A 39 -3.40 7.04 -7.85
N PRO A 40 -2.16 6.80 -8.34
CA PRO A 40 -1.21 5.80 -7.86
C PRO A 40 -0.25 6.30 -6.79
N CYS A 41 -0.12 7.62 -6.61
CA CYS A 41 0.98 8.24 -5.86
C CYS A 41 0.50 9.37 -4.96
N ALA A 42 -0.65 9.19 -4.32
CA ALA A 42 -1.23 10.12 -3.38
C ALA A 42 -1.60 11.52 -3.92
N ASN A 43 -1.91 11.61 -5.22
CA ASN A 43 -2.03 12.89 -5.94
C ASN A 43 -0.75 13.75 -5.93
N VAL A 44 0.43 13.13 -5.74
CA VAL A 44 1.72 13.80 -5.86
C VAL A 44 2.21 13.72 -7.31
N ASP A 45 2.32 14.89 -7.95
CA ASP A 45 2.79 15.00 -9.32
C ASP A 45 4.26 14.59 -9.46
N GLN A 46 4.60 13.88 -10.54
CA GLN A 46 5.95 13.37 -10.80
C GLN A 46 6.98 14.49 -11.01
N SER A 47 6.58 15.69 -11.44
CA SER A 47 7.46 16.85 -11.55
C SER A 47 8.14 17.24 -10.23
N ASN A 48 7.52 16.92 -9.08
CA ASN A 48 8.11 17.15 -7.75
C ASN A 48 9.47 16.46 -7.57
N SER A 49 9.69 15.35 -8.27
CA SER A 49 10.93 14.58 -8.23
C SER A 49 11.69 14.52 -9.56
N SER A 50 11.41 15.44 -10.48
CA SER A 50 12.02 15.45 -11.82
C SER A 50 13.55 15.65 -11.79
N THR A 51 14.09 16.33 -10.77
CA THR A 51 15.52 16.69 -10.67
C THR A 51 16.23 16.11 -9.45
N ASN A 52 15.53 15.42 -8.55
CA ASN A 52 16.05 14.89 -7.29
C ASN A 52 15.57 13.45 -7.03
N ARG A 53 15.64 12.61 -8.08
CA ARG A 53 15.38 11.17 -7.94
C ARG A 53 16.41 10.51 -7.04
N THR A 54 15.98 9.52 -6.25
CA THR A 54 16.88 8.76 -5.39
C THR A 54 17.70 7.80 -6.25
N ALA A 55 19.04 7.77 -6.08
CA ALA A 55 19.86 6.75 -6.72
C ALA A 55 19.52 5.36 -6.18
N TRP A 56 19.29 4.38 -7.05
CA TRP A 56 18.88 3.03 -6.68
C TRP A 56 19.79 1.97 -7.31
N PRO A 57 20.30 0.98 -6.56
CA PRO A 57 21.20 -0.02 -7.13
C PRO A 57 20.54 -0.88 -8.21
N LEU A 58 21.31 -1.24 -9.23
CA LEU A 58 20.85 -2.06 -10.36
C LEU A 58 20.35 -3.46 -9.93
N ASP A 59 20.79 -3.95 -8.77
CA ASP A 59 20.49 -5.28 -8.25
C ASP A 59 19.63 -5.25 -6.96
N GLY A 60 18.98 -4.12 -6.69
CA GLY A 60 18.06 -3.94 -5.55
C GLY A 60 18.55 -2.95 -4.52
N GLY A 61 17.62 -2.17 -3.96
CA GLY A 61 17.90 -1.06 -3.05
C GLY A 61 17.24 -1.19 -1.69
N SER A 62 17.64 -0.33 -0.76
CA SER A 62 17.02 -0.30 0.56
C SER A 62 15.67 0.41 0.51
N LEU A 63 14.66 -0.17 1.17
CA LEU A 63 13.36 0.47 1.38
C LEU A 63 13.16 0.67 2.87
N LEU A 64 13.04 1.92 3.31
CA LEU A 64 12.81 2.32 4.69
C LEU A 64 11.54 3.18 4.76
N ALA A 65 10.59 2.74 5.56
CA ALA A 65 9.30 3.40 5.71
C ALA A 65 8.87 3.45 7.19
N SER A 66 8.01 4.41 7.51
CA SER A 66 7.34 4.48 8.81
C SER A 66 5.84 4.23 8.63
N PHE A 67 5.34 3.15 9.23
CA PHE A 67 3.94 2.71 9.12
C PHE A 67 3.18 3.02 10.41
N SER A 68 1.96 3.57 10.32
CA SER A 68 1.18 3.97 11.51
C SER A 68 0.17 2.93 12.00
N HIS A 69 -0.10 1.88 11.23
CA HIS A 69 -1.09 0.86 11.58
C HIS A 69 -0.45 -0.37 12.21
N PRO A 70 -1.17 -1.12 13.09
CA PRO A 70 -0.64 -2.35 13.68
C PRO A 70 -0.30 -3.45 12.67
N TRP A 71 -0.95 -3.45 11.50
CA TRP A 71 -0.62 -4.34 10.38
C TRP A 71 -1.32 -3.90 9.08
N ALA A 72 -0.76 -4.27 7.93
CA ALA A 72 -1.39 -4.09 6.62
C ALA A 72 -0.78 -5.03 5.57
N TYR A 73 -1.57 -5.47 4.59
CA TYR A 73 -1.01 -6.14 3.42
C TYR A 73 -0.23 -5.13 2.58
N THR A 74 1.06 -5.40 2.41
CA THR A 74 1.98 -4.47 1.79
C THR A 74 2.53 -5.04 0.48
N TYR A 75 2.52 -4.21 -0.55
CA TYR A 75 3.07 -4.51 -1.87
C TYR A 75 4.08 -3.45 -2.24
N VAL A 76 5.19 -3.86 -2.85
CA VAL A 76 6.21 -2.96 -3.37
C VAL A 76 6.40 -3.25 -4.84
N ASN A 77 6.05 -2.28 -5.68
CA ASN A 77 6.05 -2.42 -7.13
C ASN A 77 6.97 -1.38 -7.77
N LEU A 78 7.34 -1.61 -9.01
CA LEU A 78 8.17 -0.76 -9.84
C LEU A 78 7.46 -0.52 -11.18
N GLY A 79 7.55 0.70 -11.67
CA GLY A 79 7.38 1.03 -13.07
C GLY A 79 8.63 1.69 -13.62
N LEU A 80 8.96 1.40 -14.88
CA LEU A 80 10.15 1.94 -15.55
C LEU A 80 9.80 3.16 -16.40
N GLY A 81 10.71 4.13 -16.47
CA GLY A 81 10.58 5.32 -17.29
C GLY A 81 10.55 6.63 -16.49
N ASN A 82 10.37 7.74 -17.24
CA ASN A 82 10.36 9.09 -16.69
C ASN A 82 9.00 9.52 -16.14
N ALA A 83 7.92 9.09 -16.79
CA ALA A 83 6.54 9.41 -16.44
C ALA A 83 5.79 8.09 -16.20
N VAL A 84 5.91 7.56 -14.98
CA VAL A 84 5.40 6.24 -14.62
C VAL A 84 3.95 6.37 -14.17
N THR A 85 3.05 5.76 -14.95
CA THR A 85 1.62 5.64 -14.63
C THR A 85 1.19 4.20 -14.30
N GLY A 86 2.03 3.21 -14.64
CA GLY A 86 1.81 1.80 -14.37
C GLY A 86 2.95 1.17 -13.58
N PHE A 87 2.62 0.35 -12.58
CA PHE A 87 3.55 -0.32 -11.69
C PHE A 87 3.40 -1.84 -11.82
N ASN A 88 3.95 -2.40 -12.89
CA ASN A 88 3.72 -3.78 -13.33
C ASN A 88 4.82 -4.78 -12.90
N ILE A 89 5.84 -4.33 -12.17
CA ILE A 89 6.95 -5.16 -11.71
C ILE A 89 6.89 -5.26 -10.19
N SER A 90 6.55 -6.42 -9.63
CA SER A 90 6.60 -6.61 -8.17
C SER A 90 8.04 -6.80 -7.71
N LEU A 91 8.55 -5.90 -6.86
CA LEU A 91 9.90 -5.96 -6.31
C LEU A 91 10.03 -6.97 -5.17
N VAL A 92 8.92 -7.23 -4.47
CA VAL A 92 8.79 -8.26 -3.45
C VAL A 92 7.42 -8.92 -3.59
N GLU A 93 7.34 -10.19 -3.21
CA GLU A 93 6.04 -10.83 -3.01
C GLU A 93 5.26 -10.08 -1.92
N GLY A 94 3.94 -10.00 -2.07
CA GLY A 94 3.08 -9.36 -1.08
C GLY A 94 3.26 -9.99 0.30
N PHE A 95 3.33 -9.16 1.33
CA PHE A 95 3.55 -9.59 2.71
C PHE A 95 2.59 -8.87 3.65
N ASN A 96 2.26 -9.50 4.77
CA ASN A 96 1.59 -8.84 5.87
C ASN A 96 2.64 -8.07 6.69
N GLN A 97 2.66 -6.76 6.55
CA GLN A 97 3.45 -5.88 7.39
C GLN A 97 2.80 -5.84 8.78
N THR A 98 3.60 -5.96 9.83
CA THR A 98 3.17 -6.04 11.23
C THR A 98 3.91 -5.00 12.06
N GLY A 99 3.25 -4.51 13.11
CA GLY A 99 3.75 -3.45 14.00
C GLY A 99 3.63 -2.06 13.40
N ASN A 100 3.55 -1.03 14.24
CA ASN A 100 3.70 0.35 13.82
C ASN A 100 5.14 0.84 14.04
N GLY A 101 5.61 1.72 13.18
CA GLY A 101 6.94 2.33 13.25
C GLY A 101 7.80 1.99 12.03
N THR A 102 9.11 2.03 12.25
CA THR A 102 10.11 1.86 11.19
C THR A 102 10.14 0.43 10.68
N PHE A 103 9.98 0.26 9.38
CA PHE A 103 10.14 -1.00 8.66
C PHE A 103 11.19 -0.81 7.57
N CYS A 104 12.10 -1.78 7.45
CA CYS A 104 13.15 -1.78 6.44
C CYS A 104 13.27 -3.11 5.69
N LEU A 105 13.49 -3.00 4.38
CA LEU A 105 13.96 -4.08 3.52
C LEU A 105 15.34 -3.70 2.97
N GLY A 106 16.36 -4.48 3.32
CA GLY A 106 17.76 -4.14 3.02
C GLY A 106 18.08 -4.10 1.52
N LYS A 107 17.58 -5.07 0.74
CA LYS A 107 17.87 -5.22 -0.70
C LYS A 107 16.61 -5.61 -1.48
N THR A 108 15.66 -4.68 -1.49
CA THR A 108 14.35 -4.77 -2.14
C THR A 108 14.51 -4.94 -3.65
N GLY A 109 13.79 -5.89 -4.26
CA GLY A 109 13.85 -6.12 -5.71
C GLY A 109 14.92 -7.10 -6.17
N ARG A 110 15.86 -7.52 -5.32
CA ARG A 110 17.04 -8.31 -5.73
C ARG A 110 16.72 -9.46 -6.70
N ARG A 111 15.74 -10.30 -6.35
CA ARG A 111 15.39 -11.49 -7.15
C ARG A 111 14.81 -11.17 -8.52
N VAL A 112 14.19 -9.99 -8.66
CA VAL A 112 13.44 -9.61 -9.87
C VAL A 112 14.28 -8.72 -10.76
N LEU A 113 15.03 -7.78 -10.17
CA LEU A 113 15.82 -6.80 -10.93
C LEU A 113 17.00 -7.42 -11.69
N GLU A 114 17.60 -8.49 -11.16
CA GLU A 114 18.68 -9.24 -11.85
C GLU A 114 18.24 -9.73 -13.25
N GLY A 115 16.94 -9.96 -13.48
CA GLY A 115 16.40 -10.42 -14.77
C GLY A 115 15.96 -9.32 -15.74
N LEU A 116 16.03 -8.03 -15.37
CA LEU A 116 15.45 -6.93 -16.15
C LEU A 116 16.45 -6.20 -17.06
N ASN A 117 17.74 -6.58 -17.03
CA ASN A 117 18.81 -5.93 -17.81
C ASN A 117 18.77 -4.39 -17.72
N LEU A 118 18.71 -3.88 -16.49
CA LEU A 118 18.63 -2.45 -16.21
C LEU A 118 19.91 -1.72 -16.63
N ALA A 119 19.75 -0.51 -17.16
CA ALA A 119 20.86 0.35 -17.57
C ALA A 119 21.17 1.43 -16.53
N GLU A 120 22.44 1.84 -16.47
CA GLU A 120 22.86 3.03 -15.73
C GLU A 120 22.08 4.27 -16.19
N GLY A 121 21.58 5.05 -15.24
CA GLY A 121 20.79 6.26 -15.52
C GLY A 121 19.34 6.00 -15.93
N GLN A 122 18.92 4.73 -16.02
CA GLN A 122 17.53 4.40 -16.31
C GLN A 122 16.64 4.89 -15.16
N ASN A 123 15.55 5.59 -15.49
CA ASN A 123 14.61 6.07 -14.50
C ASN A 123 13.52 5.05 -14.22
N GLY A 124 12.97 5.11 -13.01
CA GLY A 124 11.80 4.37 -12.60
C GLY A 124 11.10 5.02 -11.41
N SER A 125 10.02 4.40 -10.97
CA SER A 125 9.29 4.80 -9.76
C SER A 125 8.92 3.57 -8.97
N VAL A 126 9.25 3.57 -7.69
CA VAL A 126 8.82 2.56 -6.71
C VAL A 126 7.49 3.00 -6.13
N GLN A 127 6.51 2.10 -6.11
CA GLN A 127 5.23 2.30 -5.42
C GLN A 127 5.17 1.35 -4.22
N VAL A 128 4.76 1.89 -3.08
CA VAL A 128 4.38 1.11 -1.92
C VAL A 128 2.89 1.24 -1.73
N ILE A 129 2.23 0.10 -1.53
CA ILE A 129 0.79 0.01 -1.27
C ILE A 129 0.61 -0.63 0.09
N GLN A 130 -0.24 -0.05 0.94
CA GLN A 130 -0.77 -0.71 2.14
C GLN A 130 -2.27 -0.88 2.01
N ILE A 131 -2.75 -2.13 2.13
CA ILE A 131 -4.16 -2.48 2.15
C ILE A 131 -4.54 -2.88 3.57
N SER A 132 -5.54 -2.20 4.12
CA SER A 132 -6.04 -2.46 5.46
C SER A 132 -6.98 -3.67 5.50
N HIS A 133 -7.37 -4.07 6.71
CA HIS A 133 -8.38 -5.11 6.94
C HIS A 133 -9.73 -4.82 6.26
N SER A 134 -10.07 -3.56 6.01
CA SER A 134 -11.32 -3.16 5.35
C SER A 134 -11.21 -3.19 3.81
N GLY A 135 -10.04 -3.55 3.26
CA GLY A 135 -9.77 -3.52 1.82
C GLY A 135 -9.43 -2.13 1.29
N ALA A 136 -9.39 -1.11 2.14
CA ALA A 136 -9.01 0.23 1.74
C ALA A 136 -7.49 0.30 1.51
N ALA A 137 -7.06 0.97 0.44
CA ALA A 137 -5.68 0.99 -0.02
C ALA A 137 -5.06 2.39 0.05
N LEU A 138 -3.82 2.45 0.53
CA LEU A 138 -3.01 3.66 0.63
C LEU A 138 -1.78 3.53 -0.24
N TYR A 139 -1.40 4.62 -0.90
CA TYR A 139 -0.35 4.65 -1.90
C TYR A 139 0.67 5.74 -1.57
N ASN A 140 1.95 5.42 -1.73
CA ASN A 140 3.01 6.41 -1.91
C ASN A 140 3.95 5.91 -3.02
N CYS A 141 4.57 6.86 -3.71
CA CYS A 141 5.59 6.57 -4.71
C CYS A 141 6.88 7.28 -4.36
N ALA A 142 7.99 6.75 -4.86
CA ALA A 142 9.31 7.32 -4.77
C ALA A 142 10.00 7.17 -6.13
N ASP A 143 10.51 8.27 -6.68
CA ASP A 143 11.14 8.26 -7.99
C ASP A 143 12.63 7.96 -7.86
N ILE A 144 13.11 7.05 -8.69
CA ILE A 144 14.46 6.52 -8.64
C ILE A 144 15.17 6.66 -9.98
N THR A 145 16.50 6.68 -9.91
CA THR A 145 17.40 6.52 -11.05
C THR A 145 18.35 5.37 -10.75
N PHE A 146 18.35 4.37 -11.61
CA PHE A 146 19.21 3.21 -11.45
C PHE A 146 20.68 3.58 -11.62
N SER A 147 21.52 3.18 -10.67
CA SER A 147 22.95 3.45 -10.70
C SER A 147 23.77 2.37 -10.02
N SER A 148 24.87 1.97 -10.66
CA SER A 148 25.92 1.12 -10.12
C SER A 148 26.70 1.75 -8.96
N LYS A 149 26.57 3.08 -8.77
CA LYS A 149 27.19 3.81 -7.66
C LYS A 149 26.25 3.99 -6.47
N ALA A 150 24.98 3.62 -6.60
CA ALA A 150 24.04 3.70 -5.49
C ALA A 150 24.43 2.67 -4.42
N THR A 151 24.37 3.07 -3.16
CA THR A 151 24.69 2.21 -2.01
C THR A 151 23.42 1.81 -1.27
N LEU A 152 23.48 0.67 -0.61
CA LEU A 152 22.46 0.30 0.37
C LEU A 152 22.62 1.15 1.63
N LEU A 153 21.55 1.26 2.40
CA LEU A 153 21.65 1.72 3.78
C LEU A 153 22.49 0.74 4.60
N ASP A 154 23.29 1.28 5.50
CA ASP A 154 24.03 0.48 6.47
C ASP A 154 23.07 -0.39 7.31
N GLU A 155 23.51 -1.58 7.70
CA GLU A 155 22.70 -2.52 8.50
C GLU A 155 22.29 -1.96 9.88
N GLY A 156 23.01 -0.95 10.38
CA GLY A 156 22.63 -0.22 11.59
C GLY A 156 21.46 0.74 11.38
N VAL A 157 21.26 1.22 10.14
CA VAL A 157 20.22 2.18 9.75
C VAL A 157 19.00 1.46 9.20
N CYS A 158 19.19 0.47 8.33
CA CYS A 158 18.11 -0.34 7.79
C CYS A 158 17.67 -1.41 8.79
N ARG A 159 16.88 -1.01 9.78
CA ARG A 159 16.37 -1.90 10.83
C ARG A 159 14.89 -1.67 11.08
N ASN A 160 14.20 -2.77 11.36
CA ASN A 160 12.84 -2.69 11.87
C ASN A 160 12.85 -2.18 13.31
N GLY A 161 11.87 -1.35 13.65
CA GLY A 161 11.58 -1.00 15.02
C GLY A 161 11.09 -2.20 15.82
N THR A 162 11.07 -2.06 17.15
CA THR A 162 10.57 -3.11 18.05
C THR A 162 9.13 -3.48 17.71
N GLY A 163 8.88 -4.78 17.48
CA GLY A 163 7.55 -5.28 17.11
C GLY A 163 7.16 -5.05 15.66
N VAL A 164 8.04 -4.47 14.83
CA VAL A 164 7.80 -4.25 13.40
C VAL A 164 8.42 -5.37 12.56
N GLY A 165 7.65 -5.89 11.61
CA GLY A 165 8.08 -7.03 10.78
C GLY A 165 7.23 -7.24 9.54
N GLY A 166 7.58 -8.27 8.78
CA GLY A 166 6.84 -8.69 7.59
C GLY A 166 6.70 -10.21 7.57
N VAL A 167 5.47 -10.69 7.36
CA VAL A 167 5.14 -12.11 7.25
C VAL A 167 4.69 -12.40 5.83
N ALA A 168 5.31 -13.36 5.16
CA ALA A 168 4.93 -13.74 3.80
C ALA A 168 3.45 -14.17 3.75
N LEU A 169 2.73 -13.74 2.71
CA LEU A 169 1.37 -14.23 2.47
C LEU A 169 1.44 -15.65 1.93
N GLN A 170 0.72 -16.56 2.58
CA GLN A 170 0.68 -17.97 2.18
C GLN A 170 -0.72 -18.36 1.74
N ASN A 171 -0.79 -19.24 0.75
CA ASN A 171 -2.04 -19.90 0.42
C ASN A 171 -2.35 -20.93 1.51
N ALA A 172 -3.59 -20.91 2.01
CA ALA A 172 -4.04 -21.81 3.09
C ALA A 172 -3.85 -23.31 2.75
N GLY A 173 -3.76 -23.68 1.48
CA GLY A 173 -3.54 -25.06 1.02
C GLY A 173 -2.08 -25.47 0.80
N THR A 174 -1.12 -24.54 0.87
CA THR A 174 0.32 -24.82 0.67
C THR A 174 1.13 -24.71 1.96
N ALA A 175 0.47 -24.56 3.11
CA ALA A 175 1.11 -24.63 4.41
C ALA A 175 1.66 -26.05 4.61
N THR A 176 2.92 -26.29 4.26
CA THR A 176 3.65 -27.48 4.67
C THR A 176 3.66 -27.47 6.20
N ALA A 177 2.97 -28.43 6.80
CA ALA A 177 2.82 -28.54 8.24
C ALA A 177 4.18 -28.52 8.94
N ALA A 178 4.53 -27.40 9.56
CA ALA A 178 5.43 -27.42 10.71
C ALA A 178 4.61 -28.01 11.87
N GLY A 179 5.01 -29.20 12.31
CA GLY A 179 4.21 -30.11 13.12
C GLY A 179 3.56 -29.50 14.36
N GLY A 180 2.23 -29.67 14.43
CA GLY A 180 1.42 -29.54 15.63
C GLY A 180 0.28 -30.56 15.54
N ASN A 181 0.39 -31.64 16.31
CA ASN A 181 -0.55 -32.76 16.29
C ASN A 181 -1.88 -32.36 16.95
N GLY A 182 -2.80 -31.83 16.15
CA GLY A 182 -4.18 -31.52 16.56
C GLY A 182 -5.17 -32.14 15.58
N THR A 183 -5.76 -33.27 15.95
CA THR A 183 -6.88 -33.87 15.23
C THR A 183 -8.10 -32.96 15.32
N VAL A 184 -8.55 -32.40 14.19
CA VAL A 184 -9.92 -31.88 14.05
C VAL A 184 -10.52 -32.41 12.75
N ALA A 185 -11.66 -33.09 12.91
CA ALA A 185 -12.36 -33.81 11.86
C ALA A 185 -12.89 -32.87 10.77
N ALA A 186 -12.76 -33.29 9.52
CA ALA A 186 -13.29 -32.60 8.35
C ALA A 186 -14.81 -32.74 8.26
N SER A 187 -15.54 -31.65 8.44
CA SER A 187 -16.96 -31.57 8.09
C SER A 187 -17.09 -31.11 6.64
N LYS A 188 -17.61 -32.00 5.78
CA LYS A 188 -17.97 -31.70 4.39
C LYS A 188 -19.12 -30.70 4.36
N SER A 189 -18.93 -29.55 3.70
CA SER A 189 -20.04 -28.69 3.26
C SER A 189 -20.09 -28.69 1.73
N SER A 190 -21.13 -29.32 1.21
CA SER A 190 -21.55 -29.36 -0.19
C SER A 190 -21.82 -27.95 -0.74
N GLY A 191 -21.35 -27.71 -1.96
CA GLY A 191 -21.50 -26.45 -2.68
C GLY A 191 -22.95 -26.10 -3.00
N ALA A 192 -23.23 -24.80 -3.01
CA ALA A 192 -24.40 -24.22 -3.65
C ALA A 192 -23.95 -23.00 -4.45
N ASP A 193 -24.06 -23.10 -5.77
CA ASP A 193 -24.08 -22.00 -6.71
C ASP A 193 -25.12 -20.96 -6.28
N GLY A 194 -24.68 -19.73 -6.05
CA GLY A 194 -25.52 -18.61 -5.64
C GLY A 194 -25.31 -17.41 -6.56
N GLY A 195 -25.86 -17.49 -7.77
CA GLY A 195 -25.85 -16.38 -8.72
C GLY A 195 -26.51 -15.11 -8.14
N VAL A 196 -25.76 -14.02 -8.12
CA VAL A 196 -26.24 -12.69 -7.74
C VAL A 196 -27.26 -12.22 -8.78
N ARG A 197 -28.54 -12.19 -8.43
CA ARG A 197 -29.58 -11.50 -9.21
C ARG A 197 -29.76 -10.08 -8.68
N VAL A 198 -29.29 -9.10 -9.43
CA VAL A 198 -29.64 -7.69 -9.24
C VAL A 198 -31.11 -7.51 -9.62
N LYS A 199 -31.98 -7.31 -8.63
CA LYS A 199 -33.39 -6.98 -8.84
C LYS A 199 -33.52 -5.46 -8.73
N GLY A 200 -33.66 -4.79 -9.88
CA GLY A 200 -33.88 -3.35 -9.96
C GLY A 200 -35.15 -2.95 -9.22
N CYS A 201 -35.02 -1.97 -8.33
CA CYS A 201 -36.15 -1.28 -7.71
C CYS A 201 -36.20 0.13 -8.28
N VAL A 202 -37.18 0.39 -9.13
CA VAL A 202 -37.51 1.71 -9.65
C VAL A 202 -38.26 2.43 -8.54
N VAL A 203 -37.69 3.52 -7.99
CA VAL A 203 -38.41 4.40 -7.07
C VAL A 203 -38.68 5.71 -7.78
N PHE A 204 -39.92 5.88 -8.25
CA PHE A 204 -40.51 7.19 -8.48
C PHE A 204 -40.90 7.77 -7.12
N GLY A 205 -40.45 9.00 -6.85
CA GLY A 205 -40.82 9.72 -5.64
C GLY A 205 -40.28 11.14 -5.67
N ALA A 206 -41.02 12.03 -6.32
CA ALA A 206 -40.79 13.47 -6.24
C ALA A 206 -41.01 13.96 -4.80
N LEU A 207 -40.06 14.72 -4.26
CA LEU A 207 -40.32 15.64 -3.16
C LEU A 207 -39.62 16.97 -3.46
N VAL A 208 -40.42 17.93 -3.86
CA VAL A 208 -40.03 19.33 -4.00
C VAL A 208 -40.02 19.93 -2.59
N VAL A 209 -38.86 20.39 -2.12
CA VAL A 209 -38.78 21.35 -1.01
C VAL A 209 -37.76 22.40 -1.42
N GLY A 210 -38.27 23.57 -1.84
CA GLY A 210 -37.45 24.74 -2.09
C GLY A 210 -37.19 25.51 -0.79
N VAL A 211 -35.96 26.00 -0.63
CA VAL A 211 -35.57 27.20 0.12
C VAL A 211 -34.27 27.62 -0.57
N GLY A 212 -34.22 28.72 -1.34
CA GLY A 212 -34.30 30.08 -0.84
C GLY A 212 -32.87 30.64 -0.83
N ALA A 213 -32.52 31.37 -1.87
CA ALA A 213 -31.27 32.12 -1.96
C ALA A 213 -31.22 33.17 -0.83
N LEU A 214 -30.07 33.32 -0.17
CA LEU A 214 -29.72 34.58 0.46
C LEU A 214 -28.25 34.91 0.21
N ILE A 215 -28.12 35.94 -0.62
CA ILE A 215 -26.94 36.76 -0.85
C ILE A 215 -26.72 37.60 0.41
N LEU A 216 -25.50 37.54 0.95
CA LEU A 216 -24.65 38.67 1.34
C LEU A 216 -23.25 38.16 1.64
#